data_AF-W0GWF5-F1
#
_entry.id   AF-W0GWF5-F1
#
_cell.length_a   1.000
_cell.length_b   1.000
_cell.length_c   1.000
_cell.angle_alpha   90.00
_cell.angle_beta   90.00
_cell.angle_gamma   90.00
#
_symmetry.space_group_name_H-M   'P 1'
#
loop_
_entity.id
_entity.type
_entity.pdbx_description
1 polymer ?
#
loop_
_entity_poly.entity_id
_entity_poly.type
_entity_poly.pdbx_seq_one_letter_code
_entity_poly.pdbx_strand_id
1 'polypeptide(L)'
;MSQRPQFKSGSWYHIDSKTAVSFISPDAGTDRVFDNADSFAMVFDRTWKQLRSSSKAELSQEEHLEAVIEAMADHPFLISSPEMARQVAAFRIRLLELA
;
A
#
# COMPACT_ATOMS: atom_id res chain seq x y z
N MET A 1 -23.02 -49.48 21.06
CA MET A 1 -23.65 -49.51 19.71
C MET A 1 -24.54 -48.27 19.64
N SER A 2 -23.97 -47.12 19.29
CA SER A 2 -23.98 -46.55 17.93
C SER A 2 -25.39 -46.27 17.41
N GLN A 3 -25.77 -44.99 17.41
CA GLN A 3 -26.27 -44.32 16.21
C GLN A 3 -26.19 -42.80 16.40
N ARG A 4 -25.31 -42.17 15.61
CA ARG A 4 -25.26 -40.72 15.41
C ARG A 4 -26.34 -40.33 14.41
N PRO A 5 -27.04 -39.20 14.57
CA PRO A 5 -27.92 -38.69 13.52
C PRO A 5 -27.10 -38.24 12.31
N GLN A 6 -27.52 -38.70 11.13
CA GLN A 6 -26.99 -38.32 9.83
C GLN A 6 -27.38 -36.86 9.51
N PHE A 7 -26.38 -35.97 9.39
CA PHE A 7 -26.59 -34.63 8.86
C PHE A 7 -26.47 -34.68 7.33
N LYS A 8 -27.58 -34.47 6.62
CA LYS A 8 -27.57 -34.28 5.16
C LYS A 8 -26.86 -32.98 4.84
N SER A 9 -25.74 -33.07 4.12
CA SER A 9 -25.01 -31.92 3.58
C SER A 9 -25.92 -31.10 2.67
N GLY A 10 -26.50 -30.03 3.24
CA GLY A 10 -27.11 -28.96 2.47
C GLY A 10 -26.02 -28.17 1.77
N SER A 11 -26.11 -28.13 0.45
CA SER A 11 -25.32 -27.30 -0.45
C SER A 11 -25.54 -25.81 -0.12
N TRP A 12 -24.52 -25.16 0.47
CA TRP A 12 -24.48 -23.70 0.63
C TRP A 12 -23.45 -23.11 -0.32
N TYR A 13 -23.73 -23.14 -1.62
CA TYR A 13 -23.04 -22.29 -2.59
C TYR A 13 -24.03 -21.84 -3.67
N HIS A 14 -24.76 -20.78 -3.35
CA HIS A 14 -25.20 -19.81 -4.35
C HIS A 14 -24.54 -18.50 -3.95
N ILE A 15 -23.28 -18.33 -4.36
CA ILE A 15 -22.61 -17.03 -4.29
C ILE A 15 -22.98 -16.30 -5.57
N ASP A 16 -23.72 -15.23 -5.42
CA ASP A 16 -23.91 -14.20 -6.42
C ASP A 16 -22.55 -13.59 -6.83
N SER A 17 -22.28 -13.61 -8.13
CA SER A 17 -20.99 -13.26 -8.73
C SER A 17 -20.69 -11.75 -8.79
N LYS A 18 -20.83 -10.97 -7.70
CA LYS A 18 -20.56 -9.52 -7.77
C LYS A 18 -19.53 -8.90 -6.84
N THR A 19 -18.88 -9.65 -5.97
CA THR A 19 -17.72 -9.09 -5.24
C THR A 19 -16.74 -10.18 -4.89
N ALA A 20 -15.89 -10.53 -5.86
CA ALA A 20 -14.70 -11.32 -5.59
C ALA A 20 -13.73 -10.47 -4.75
N VAL A 21 -13.87 -10.54 -3.43
CA VAL A 21 -12.83 -10.05 -2.51
C VAL A 21 -11.68 -11.03 -2.65
N SER A 22 -10.66 -10.64 -3.42
CA SER A 22 -9.47 -11.45 -3.66
C SER A 22 -8.75 -11.63 -2.32
N PHE A 23 -8.83 -12.84 -1.77
CA PHE A 23 -8.06 -13.28 -0.61
C PHE A 23 -6.58 -13.36 -1.05
N ILE A 24 -5.84 -12.27 -0.86
CA ILE A 24 -4.40 -12.23 -1.15
C ILE A 24 -3.70 -13.00 -0.03
N SER A 25 -3.09 -14.13 -0.36
CA SER A 25 -2.28 -14.91 0.57
C SER A 25 -1.05 -14.10 1.02
N PRO A 26 -0.67 -14.14 2.30
CA PRO A 26 0.43 -13.34 2.85
C PRO A 26 1.84 -13.77 2.37
N ASP A 27 1.92 -14.88 1.63
CA ASP A 27 3.15 -15.42 1.01
C ASP A 27 3.22 -15.12 -0.49
N ALA A 28 2.83 -13.91 -0.88
CA ALA A 28 3.12 -13.41 -2.22
C ALA A 28 3.93 -12.14 -1.99
N GLY A 29 5.26 -12.27 -2.02
CA GLY A 29 6.22 -11.17 -2.01
C GLY A 29 6.08 -10.29 -3.27
N THR A 30 4.87 -9.86 -3.55
CA THR A 30 4.53 -9.04 -4.69
C THR A 30 4.78 -7.61 -4.29
N ASP A 31 5.60 -6.95 -5.09
CA ASP A 31 5.65 -5.50 -5.26
C ASP A 31 4.28 -4.99 -5.77
N ARG A 32 3.21 -5.30 -5.05
CA ARG A 32 1.86 -4.86 -5.37
C ARG A 32 1.66 -3.53 -4.67
N VAL A 33 1.60 -2.49 -5.49
CA VAL A 33 1.16 -1.16 -5.07
C VAL A 33 -0.36 -1.07 -5.25
N PHE A 34 -1.04 -0.57 -4.22
CA PHE A 34 -2.48 -0.38 -4.23
C PHE A 34 -2.82 1.10 -4.36
N ASP A 35 -3.99 1.38 -4.93
CA ASP A 35 -4.57 2.72 -5.02
C ASP A 35 -5.13 3.18 -3.66
N ASN A 36 -4.26 3.28 -2.65
CA ASN A 36 -4.63 3.81 -1.34
C ASN A 36 -3.44 4.48 -0.64
N ALA A 37 -3.76 5.29 0.37
CA ALA A 37 -2.78 6.08 1.12
C ALA A 37 -1.79 5.22 1.92
N ASP A 38 -2.21 4.04 2.41
CA ASP A 38 -1.36 3.16 3.20
C ASP A 38 -0.24 2.52 2.36
N SER A 39 -0.61 1.96 1.20
CA SER A 39 0.34 1.45 0.21
C SER A 39 1.28 2.56 -0.27
N PHE A 40 0.74 3.76 -0.54
CA PHE A 40 1.55 4.91 -0.90
C PHE A 40 2.57 5.25 0.20
N ALA A 41 2.14 5.32 1.47
CA ALA A 41 3.00 5.66 2.59
C ALA A 41 4.13 4.63 2.79
N MET A 42 3.85 3.34 2.57
CA MET A 42 4.85 2.28 2.64
C MET A 42 5.94 2.44 1.57
N VAL A 43 5.55 2.73 0.32
CA VAL A 43 6.50 2.96 -0.78
C VAL A 43 7.27 4.26 -0.55
N PHE A 44 6.57 5.33 -0.15
CA PHE A 44 7.16 6.63 0.15
C PHE A 44 8.29 6.54 1.17
N ASP A 45 8.07 5.85 2.29
CA ASP A 45 9.08 5.72 3.36
C ASP A 45 10.38 5.05 2.86
N ARG A 46 10.24 4.02 2.03
CA ARG A 46 11.38 3.32 1.43
C ARG A 46 12.12 4.22 0.44
N THR A 47 11.40 4.85 -0.49
CA THR A 47 11.99 5.74 -1.50
C THR A 47 12.67 6.95 -0.86
N TRP A 48 12.05 7.54 0.17
CA TRP A 48 12.62 8.64 0.95
C TRP A 48 13.99 8.27 1.53
N LYS A 49 14.06 7.14 2.24
CA LYS A 49 15.31 6.64 2.84
C LYS A 49 16.36 6.30 1.79
N GLN A 50 15.98 5.62 0.72
CA GLN A 50 16.88 5.25 -0.38
C GLN A 50 17.53 6.48 -1.02
N LEU A 51 16.73 7.48 -1.40
CA LEU A 51 17.24 8.71 -1.99
C LEU A 51 18.10 9.49 -0.99
N ARG A 52 17.70 9.54 0.30
CA ARG A 52 18.45 10.29 1.33
C ARG A 52 19.81 9.66 1.60
N SER A 53 19.89 8.34 1.55
CA SER A 53 21.16 7.61 1.67
C SER A 53 22.03 7.70 0.42
N SER A 54 21.43 7.92 -0.76
CA SER A 54 22.16 8.02 -2.03
C SER A 54 22.66 9.44 -2.34
N SER A 55 21.98 10.46 -1.82
CA SER A 55 22.39 11.86 -2.00
C SER A 55 23.57 12.22 -1.08
N LYS A 56 24.76 12.38 -1.67
CA LYS A 56 25.94 12.96 -1.00
C LYS A 56 25.84 14.47 -0.75
N ALA A 57 24.91 15.14 -1.43
CA ALA A 57 24.66 16.57 -1.29
C ALA A 57 23.42 16.80 -0.42
N GLU A 58 23.49 17.81 0.44
CA GLU A 58 22.38 18.25 1.30
C GLU A 58 21.28 18.90 0.44
N LEU A 59 20.43 18.09 -0.18
CA LEU A 59 19.20 18.58 -0.79
C LEU A 59 18.32 19.15 0.32
N SER A 60 17.72 20.31 0.06
CA SER A 60 16.62 20.82 0.89
C SER A 60 15.50 19.79 0.95
N GLN A 61 14.75 19.79 2.05
CA GLN A 61 13.65 18.85 2.26
C GLN A 61 12.62 18.87 1.11
N GLU A 62 12.35 20.05 0.57
CA GLU A 62 11.43 20.29 -0.55
C GLU A 62 11.95 19.64 -1.84
N GLU A 63 13.22 19.84 -2.18
CA GLU A 63 13.88 19.21 -3.34
C GLU A 63 13.89 17.69 -3.20
N HIS A 64 14.11 17.18 -1.98
CA HIS A 64 14.07 15.75 -1.70
C HIS A 64 12.66 15.18 -1.85
N LEU A 65 11.64 15.91 -1.42
CA LEU A 65 10.24 15.53 -1.61
C LEU A 65 9.90 15.44 -3.10
N GLU A 66 10.24 16.45 -3.89
CA GLU A 66 9.95 16.44 -5.33
C GLU A 66 10.66 15.26 -6.03
N ALA A 67 11.91 14.97 -5.68
CA ALA A 67 12.64 13.81 -6.20
C ALA A 67 11.97 12.47 -5.82
N VAL A 68 11.43 12.35 -4.61
CA VAL A 68 10.69 11.16 -4.18
C VAL A 68 9.36 11.04 -4.91
N ILE A 69 8.62 12.13 -5.10
CA ILE A 69 7.36 12.15 -5.85
C ILE A 69 7.60 11.79 -7.33
N GLU A 70 8.67 12.30 -7.94
CA GLU A 70 9.07 11.95 -9.30
C GLU A 70 9.44 10.46 -9.42
N ALA A 71 10.22 9.93 -8.47
CA ALA A 71 10.54 8.50 -8.42
C ALA A 71 9.30 7.61 -8.22
N MET A 72 8.21 8.16 -7.70
CA MET A 72 6.94 7.48 -7.47
C MET A 72 5.86 7.81 -8.52
N ALA A 73 6.20 8.46 -9.63
CA ALA A 73 5.24 8.96 -10.62
C ALA A 73 4.24 7.90 -11.14
N ASP A 74 4.62 6.62 -11.15
CA ASP A 74 3.78 5.50 -11.60
C ASP A 74 2.90 4.89 -10.47
N HIS A 75 3.00 5.37 -9.23
CA HIS A 75 2.22 4.83 -8.12
C HIS A 75 0.71 5.12 -8.32
N PRO A 76 -0.18 4.11 -8.28
CA PRO A 76 -1.60 4.28 -8.62
C PRO A 76 -2.28 5.38 -7.81
N PHE A 77 -2.02 5.43 -6.49
CA PHE A 77 -2.58 6.47 -5.63
C PHE A 77 -2.12 7.90 -5.98
N LEU A 78 -0.89 8.07 -6.48
CA LEU A 78 -0.38 9.37 -6.91
C LEU A 78 -1.05 9.83 -8.22
N ILE A 79 -1.36 8.89 -9.11
CA ILE A 79 -2.07 9.14 -10.36
C ILE A 79 -3.55 9.48 -10.08
N SER A 80 -4.23 8.65 -9.27
CA SER A 80 -5.66 8.80 -8.98
C SER A 80 -5.96 9.98 -8.05
N SER A 81 -5.04 10.34 -7.15
CA SER A 81 -5.26 11.34 -6.08
C SER A 81 -3.99 12.13 -5.73
N PRO A 82 -3.47 12.94 -6.66
CA PRO A 82 -2.17 13.61 -6.50
C PRO A 82 -2.12 14.61 -5.33
N GLU A 83 -3.20 15.38 -5.13
CA GLU A 83 -3.29 16.33 -4.02
C GLU A 83 -3.24 15.62 -2.66
N MET A 84 -3.98 14.51 -2.54
CA MET A 84 -4.03 13.71 -1.32
C MET A 84 -2.69 13.00 -1.08
N ALA A 85 -2.06 12.47 -2.13
CA ALA A 85 -0.73 11.87 -2.05
C ALA A 85 0.32 12.88 -1.52
N ARG A 86 0.28 14.14 -1.98
CA ARG A 86 1.14 15.21 -1.43
C ARG A 86 0.86 15.51 0.04
N GLN A 87 -0.41 15.55 0.46
CA GLN A 87 -0.75 15.74 1.88
C GLN A 87 -0.24 14.58 2.75
N VAL A 88 -0.39 13.34 2.28
CA VAL A 88 0.15 12.15 2.95
C VAL A 88 1.67 12.22 3.02
N ALA A 89 2.36 12.59 1.93
CA ALA A 89 3.82 12.77 1.91
C ALA A 89 4.30 13.82 2.93
N ALA A 90 3.66 15.00 2.97
CA ALA A 90 3.98 16.05 3.93
C ALA A 90 3.77 15.58 5.38
N PHE A 91 2.70 14.81 5.65
CA PHE A 91 2.48 14.20 6.95
C PHE A 91 3.56 13.19 7.31
N ARG A 92 3.95 12.32 6.37
CA ARG A 92 5.02 11.31 6.56
C ARG A 92 6.37 11.97 6.88
N ILE A 93 6.71 13.06 6.20
CA ILE A 93 7.95 13.80 6.47
C ILE A 93 7.97 14.31 7.92
N ARG A 94 6.88 14.96 8.38
CA ARG A 94 6.79 15.43 9.77
C ARG A 94 6.97 14.31 10.79
N LEU A 95 6.45 13.11 10.52
CA LEU A 95 6.66 11.95 11.38
C LEU A 95 8.12 11.47 11.39
N LEU A 96 8.80 11.54 10.26
CA LEU A 96 10.21 11.17 10.12
C LEU A 96 11.18 12.17 10.77
N GLU A 97 10.78 13.43 10.94
CA GLU A 97 11.56 14.44 11.67
C GLU A 97 11.43 14.33 13.20
N LEU A 98 10.37 13.69 13.68
CA LEU A 98 10.12 13.46 15.11
C LEU A 98 10.72 12.14 15.63
N ALA A 99 11.23 11.30 14.73
CA ALA A 99 11.74 9.95 15.03
C ALA A 99 13.27 9.94 15.10
#